data_AF-G1UWF6-F1
#
_entry.id   AF-G1UWF6-F1
#
_cell.length_a   1.000
_cell.length_b   1.000
_cell.length_c   1.000
_cell.angle_alpha   90.00
_cell.angle_beta   90.00
_cell.angle_gamma   90.00
#
_symmetry.space_group_name_H-M   'P 1'
#
loop_
_entity.id
_entity.type
_entity.pdbx_description
1 polymer ?
#
loop_
_entity_poly.entity_id
_entity_poly.type
_entity_poly.pdbx_seq_one_letter_code
_entity_poly.pdbx_strand_id
1 'polypeptide(L)'
;MKWDRRLAQRWAAFRHNGKQFLIAVDQSLNALIGFTLAILSLLYLLPRPAGFWWADESISAHCWRWELAGIRRWPRLLVDALARCWGDTGHCRASYESERAGRQLPPEERCCSS
;
A
#
# COMPACT_ATOMS: atom_id res chain seq x y z
N MET A 1 -32.21 -7.04 17.21
CA MET A 1 -30.91 -7.72 17.40
C MET A 1 -30.10 -6.93 18.43
N LYS A 2 -29.99 -7.40 19.68
CA LYS A 2 -29.22 -6.68 20.73
C LYS A 2 -27.73 -6.91 20.47
N TRP A 3 -27.01 -5.85 20.12
CA TRP A 3 -25.56 -5.87 19.95
C TRP A 3 -24.89 -6.03 21.33
N ASP A 4 -24.31 -7.20 21.61
CA ASP A 4 -23.51 -7.44 22.83
C ASP A 4 -22.17 -6.68 22.71
N ARG A 5 -21.75 -5.99 23.78
CA ARG A 5 -20.45 -5.31 23.87
C ARG A 5 -19.29 -6.25 23.53
N ARG A 6 -19.40 -7.53 23.90
CA ARG A 6 -18.39 -8.55 23.55
C ARG A 6 -18.32 -8.81 22.06
N LEU A 7 -19.47 -8.84 21.37
CA LEU A 7 -19.51 -8.99 19.91
C LEU A 7 -18.88 -7.76 19.24
N ALA A 8 -19.17 -6.55 19.74
CA ALA A 8 -18.58 -5.31 19.25
C ALA A 8 -17.05 -5.31 19.34
N GLN A 9 -16.48 -5.74 20.47
CA GLN A 9 -15.03 -5.84 20.66
C GLN A 9 -14.39 -6.86 19.71
N ARG A 10 -14.99 -8.05 19.58
CA ARG A 10 -14.50 -9.09 18.66
C ARG A 10 -14.56 -8.63 17.21
N TRP A 11 -15.61 -7.91 16.84
CA TRP A 11 -15.76 -7.32 15.52
C TRP A 11 -14.71 -6.24 15.22
N ALA A 12 -14.42 -5.37 16.19
CA ALA A 12 -13.36 -4.37 16.06
C ALA A 12 -11.99 -5.02 15.84
N ALA A 13 -11.67 -6.05 16.63
CA ALA A 13 -10.43 -6.81 16.46
C ALA A 13 -10.35 -7.50 15.09
N PHE A 14 -11.43 -8.15 14.64
CA PHE A 14 -11.49 -8.78 13.32
C PHE A 14 -11.24 -7.77 12.20
N ARG A 15 -11.90 -6.61 12.24
CA ARG A 15 -11.71 -5.55 11.23
C ARG A 15 -10.29 -4.99 11.23
N HIS A 16 -9.72 -4.77 12.42
CA HIS A 16 -8.34 -4.28 12.55
C HIS A 16 -7.35 -5.28 11.94
N ASN A 17 -7.41 -6.55 12.36
CA ASN A 17 -6.52 -7.58 11.87
C ASN A 17 -6.71 -7.87 10.38
N GLY A 18 -7.96 -7.85 9.90
CA GLY A 18 -8.26 -7.96 8.47
C GLY A 18 -7.62 -6.84 7.65
N LYS A 19 -7.66 -5.61 8.14
CA LYS A 19 -6.99 -4.48 7.48
C LYS A 19 -5.47 -4.65 7.45
N GLN A 20 -4.86 -5.06 8.57
CA GLN A 20 -3.41 -5.29 8.65
C GLN A 20 -2.97 -6.43 7.72
N PHE A 21 -3.74 -7.51 7.66
CA PHE A 21 -3.49 -8.60 6.72
C PHE A 21 -3.50 -8.12 5.26
N LEU A 22 -4.49 -7.31 4.86
CA LEU A 22 -4.55 -6.77 3.50
C LEU A 22 -3.36 -5.86 3.18
N ILE A 23 -2.91 -5.04 4.13
CA ILE A 23 -1.70 -4.21 3.98
C ILE A 23 -0.47 -5.09 3.79
N ALA A 24 -0.30 -6.12 4.64
CA ALA A 24 0.84 -7.02 4.56
C ALA A 24 0.89 -7.79 3.23
N VAL A 25 -0.27 -8.23 2.71
CA VAL A 25 -0.37 -8.86 1.39
C VAL A 25 0.04 -7.90 0.29
N ASP A 26 -0.44 -6.65 0.33
CA ASP A 26 -0.12 -5.63 -0.66
C ASP A 26 1.39 -5.31 -0.68
N GLN A 27 1.99 -5.07 0.49
CA GLN A 27 3.43 -4.86 0.67
C GLN A 27 4.27 -6.05 0.18
N SER A 28 3.82 -7.28 0.47
CA SER A 28 4.49 -8.50 -0.01
C SER A 28 4.47 -8.59 -1.54
N LEU A 29 3.33 -8.26 -2.16
CA LEU A 29 3.21 -8.21 -3.62
C LEU A 29 4.07 -7.10 -4.23
N ASN A 30 4.10 -5.91 -3.61
CA ASN A 30 4.95 -4.80 -4.03
C ASN A 30 6.44 -5.20 -4.04
N ALA A 31 6.92 -5.80 -2.96
CA ALA A 31 8.28 -6.30 -2.85
C ALA A 31 8.59 -7.39 -3.88
N LEU A 32 7.66 -8.34 -4.08
CA LEU A 32 7.82 -9.41 -5.07
C LEU A 32 7.91 -8.85 -6.50
N ILE A 33 7.03 -7.91 -6.87
CA ILE A 33 7.05 -7.26 -8.19
C ILE A 33 8.38 -6.55 -8.41
N GLY A 34 8.84 -5.76 -7.42
CA GLY A 34 10.13 -5.07 -7.49
C GLY A 34 11.29 -6.05 -7.71
N PHE A 35 11.31 -7.16 -6.97
CA PHE A 35 12.36 -8.19 -7.11
C PHE A 35 12.31 -8.90 -8.46
N THR A 36 11.12 -9.27 -8.94
CA THR A 36 10.96 -9.89 -10.27
C THR A 36 11.42 -8.94 -11.37
N LEU A 37 11.02 -7.67 -11.34
CA LEU A 37 11.46 -6.68 -12.32
C LEU A 37 12.98 -6.43 -12.25
N ALA A 38 13.58 -6.50 -11.05
CA ALA A 38 15.03 -6.44 -10.89
C ALA A 38 15.73 -7.64 -11.54
N ILE A 39 15.23 -8.87 -11.36
CA ILE A 39 15.76 -10.06 -12.05
C ILE A 39 15.65 -9.90 -13.57
N LEU A 40 14.50 -9.49 -14.09
CA LEU A 40 14.32 -9.29 -15.53
C LEU A 40 15.27 -8.21 -16.06
N SER A 41 15.54 -7.16 -15.29
CA SER A 41 16.54 -6.15 -15.61
C SER A 41 17.96 -6.71 -15.61
N LEU A 42 18.31 -7.60 -14.67
CA LEU A 42 19.62 -8.28 -14.62
C LEU A 42 19.82 -9.23 -15.81
N LEU A 43 18.73 -9.87 -16.27
CA LEU A 43 18.72 -10.73 -17.45
C LEU A 43 18.65 -9.93 -18.76
N TYR A 44 18.74 -8.59 -18.72
CA TYR A 44 18.63 -7.70 -19.88
C TYR A 44 17.31 -7.85 -20.67
N LEU A 45 16.25 -8.37 -20.04
CA LEU A 45 14.93 -8.54 -20.65
C LEU A 45 14.08 -7.26 -20.57
N LEU A 46 14.48 -6.30 -19.74
CA LEU A 46 13.86 -4.98 -19.66
C LEU A 46 14.79 -3.90 -20.24
N PRO A 47 14.26 -2.96 -21.03
CA PRO A 47 15.06 -1.89 -21.65
C PRO A 47 15.54 -0.83 -20.66
N ARG A 48 15.02 -0.84 -19.42
CA ARG A 48 15.37 0.12 -18.35
C ARG A 48 15.30 -0.57 -16.99
N PRO A 49 16.12 -0.13 -16.00
CA PRO A 49 16.05 -0.65 -14.64
C PRO A 49 14.69 -0.35 -14.00
N ALA A 50 14.26 -1.26 -13.12
CA ALA A 50 12.97 -1.21 -12.44
C ALA A 50 12.82 -0.10 -11.39
N GLY A 51 13.93 0.56 -11.02
CA GLY A 51 13.98 1.55 -9.94
C GLY A 51 14.05 0.91 -8.54
N PHE A 52 13.94 1.75 -7.51
CA PHE A 52 13.94 1.31 -6.11
C PHE A 52 12.52 1.05 -5.58
N TRP A 53 12.35 -0.14 -5.01
CA TRP A 53 11.12 -0.63 -4.38
C TRP A 53 11.40 -0.87 -2.90
N TRP A 54 10.46 -0.48 -2.04
CA TRP A 54 10.56 -0.63 -0.59
C TRP A 54 9.59 -1.71 -0.11
N ALA A 55 10.01 -2.52 0.85
CA ALA A 55 9.23 -3.65 1.33
C ALA A 55 8.01 -3.21 2.16
N ASP A 56 8.14 -2.09 2.86
CA ASP A 56 7.12 -1.45 3.69
C ASP A 56 6.19 -0.51 2.90
N GLU A 57 6.42 -0.36 1.59
CA GLU A 57 5.62 0.51 0.73
C GLU A 57 4.49 -0.28 0.05
N SER A 58 3.26 0.17 0.19
CA SER A 58 2.12 -0.34 -0.58
C SER A 58 2.20 0.03 -2.06
N ILE A 59 1.62 -0.80 -2.94
CA ILE A 59 1.57 -0.58 -4.41
C ILE A 59 0.97 0.79 -4.74
N SER A 60 -0.10 1.15 -4.04
CA SER A 60 -0.80 2.42 -4.18
C SER A 60 0.10 3.62 -3.84
N ALA A 61 0.86 3.53 -2.74
CA ALA A 61 1.80 4.56 -2.32
C ALA A 61 3.01 4.65 -3.26
N HIS A 62 3.51 3.51 -3.72
CA HIS A 62 4.57 3.42 -4.72
C HIS A 62 4.19 4.14 -6.01
N CYS A 63 2.98 3.89 -6.52
CA CYS A 63 2.46 4.54 -7.72
C CYS A 63 2.36 6.06 -7.57
N TRP A 64 1.94 6.55 -6.39
CA TRP A 64 1.91 7.98 -6.09
C TRP A 64 3.32 8.59 -6.05
N ARG A 65 4.26 7.92 -5.35
CA ARG A 65 5.67 8.35 -5.27
C ARG A 65 6.33 8.40 -6.64
N TRP A 66 6.03 7.44 -7.52
CA TRP A 66 6.52 7.43 -8.90
C TRP A 66 6.02 8.61 -9.73
N GLU A 67 4.77 9.02 -9.57
CA GLU A 67 4.26 10.24 -10.22
C GLU A 67 4.93 11.49 -9.65
N LEU A 68 5.08 11.59 -8.32
CA LEU A 68 5.79 12.70 -7.67
C LEU A 68 7.25 12.83 -8.14
N ALA A 69 7.93 11.71 -8.35
CA ALA A 69 9.29 11.66 -8.87
C ALA A 69 9.38 11.91 -10.39
N GLY A 70 8.25 12.12 -11.09
CA GLY A 70 8.21 12.36 -12.53
C GLY A 70 8.53 11.13 -13.39
N ILE A 71 8.52 9.92 -12.81
CA ILE A 71 8.91 8.68 -13.51
C ILE A 71 7.81 8.26 -14.47
N ARG A 72 6.61 7.96 -13.95
CA ARG A 72 5.45 7.51 -14.73
C ARG A 72 4.15 7.87 -14.01
N ARG A 73 3.17 8.38 -14.76
CA ARG A 73 1.83 8.74 -14.26
C ARG A 73 0.77 7.64 -14.42
N TRP A 74 0.89 6.82 -15.47
CA TRP A 74 -0.15 5.84 -15.81
C TRP A 74 -0.42 4.77 -14.73
N PRO A 75 0.56 4.27 -13.95
CA PRO A 75 0.29 3.24 -12.94
C PRO A 75 -0.66 3.74 -11.86
N ARG A 76 -0.45 4.97 -11.39
CA ARG A 76 -1.36 5.62 -10.44
C ARG A 76 -2.78 5.74 -11.01
N LEU A 77 -2.91 6.21 -12.25
CA LEU A 77 -4.24 6.36 -12.87
C LEU A 77 -4.98 5.02 -12.95
N LEU A 78 -4.27 3.93 -13.24
CA LEU A 78 -4.84 2.59 -13.28
C LEU A 78 -5.30 2.13 -11.90
N VAL A 79 -4.46 2.28 -10.87
CA VAL A 79 -4.79 1.89 -9.49
C VAL A 79 -5.95 2.73 -8.93
N ASP A 80 -5.92 4.06 -9.12
CA ASP A 80 -7.01 4.94 -8.71
C ASP A 80 -8.32 4.62 -9.46
N ALA A 81 -8.26 4.24 -10.74
CA ALA A 81 -9.44 3.86 -11.51
C ALA A 81 -10.04 2.54 -11.00
N LEU A 82 -9.19 1.55 -10.66
CA LEU A 82 -9.64 0.31 -10.01
C LEU A 82 -10.29 0.63 -8.67
N ALA A 83 -9.64 1.41 -7.79
CA ALA A 83 -10.18 1.78 -6.50
C ALA A 83 -11.52 2.54 -6.61
N ARG A 84 -11.69 3.34 -7.65
CA ARG A 84 -12.94 4.04 -7.96
C ARG A 84 -14.10 3.09 -8.26
N CYS A 85 -13.86 1.91 -8.83
CA CYS A 85 -14.89 0.89 -9.00
C CYS A 85 -15.46 0.39 -7.65
N TRP A 86 -14.70 0.55 -6.56
CA TRP A 86 -15.13 0.28 -5.18
C TRP A 86 -15.55 1.53 -4.41
N GLY A 87 -15.66 2.69 -5.06
CA GLY A 87 -16.11 3.94 -4.46
C GLY A 87 -15.04 4.75 -3.73
N ASP A 88 -13.75 4.38 -3.86
CA ASP A 88 -12.64 5.15 -3.29
C ASP A 88 -12.05 6.12 -4.33
N THR A 89 -11.92 7.39 -3.96
CA THR A 89 -11.41 8.45 -4.85
C THR A 89 -10.12 9.03 -4.27
N GLY A 90 -9.03 8.98 -5.04
CA GLY A 90 -7.72 9.43 -4.58
C GLY A 90 -7.01 8.42 -3.67
N HIS A 91 -7.29 7.13 -3.87
CA HIS A 91 -6.77 6.02 -3.11
C HIS A 91 -5.24 6.05 -3.01
N CYS A 92 -4.53 6.24 -4.12
CA CYS A 92 -3.06 6.26 -4.13
C CYS A 92 -2.47 7.36 -3.24
N ARG A 93 -3.07 8.56 -3.27
CA ARG A 93 -2.63 9.69 -2.44
C ARG A 93 -2.88 9.40 -0.96
N ALA A 94 -4.07 8.91 -0.62
CA ALA A 94 -4.44 8.59 0.75
C ALA A 94 -3.53 7.49 1.34
N SER A 95 -3.21 6.47 0.54
CA SER A 95 -2.25 5.43 0.93
C SER A 95 -0.87 6.02 1.18
N TYR A 96 -0.35 6.85 0.27
CA TYR A 96 0.95 7.51 0.46
C TYR A 96 1.01 8.38 1.72
N GLU A 97 -0.04 9.16 2.01
CA GLU A 97 -0.11 9.98 3.23
C GLU A 97 -0.22 9.12 4.50
N SER A 98 -0.88 7.97 4.43
CA SER A 98 -0.99 7.00 5.54
C SER A 98 0.36 6.36 5.86
N GLU A 99 1.11 5.94 4.84
CA GLU A 99 2.46 5.36 4.96
C GLU A 99 3.42 6.37 5.57
N ARG A 100 3.40 7.62 5.08
CA ARG A 100 4.20 8.72 5.65
C ARG A 100 3.90 8.98 7.12
N ALA A 101 2.66 8.75 7.56
CA ALA A 101 2.25 8.88 8.95
C ALA A 101 2.45 7.60 9.78
N GLY A 102 2.95 6.51 9.17
CA GLY A 102 3.18 5.22 9.84
C GLY A 102 1.91 4.60 10.41
N ARG A 103 0.72 4.82 9.80
CA ARG A 103 -0.55 4.38 10.41
C ARG A 103 -0.73 2.87 10.43
N GLN A 104 0.01 2.14 9.59
CA GLN A 104 0.07 0.68 9.63
C GLN A 104 0.76 0.17 10.89
N LEU A 105 1.72 0.93 11.44
CA LEU A 105 2.47 0.54 12.63
C LEU A 105 1.63 0.70 13.90
N PRO A 106 1.97 -0.05 14.97
CA PRO A 106 1.48 0.21 16.32
C PRO A 106 1.70 1.68 16.71
N PRO A 107 0.77 2.32 17.43
CA PRO A 107 0.88 3.73 17.84
C PRO A 107 2.23 4.11 18.46
N GLU A 108 2.79 3.22 19.27
CA GLU A 108 4.08 3.36 19.96
C GLU A 108 5.30 3.41 19.04
N GLU A 109 5.19 2.86 17.82
CA GLU A 109 6.26 2.87 16.81
C GLU A 109 6.13 4.04 15.83
N ARG A 110 5.07 4.86 15.95
CA ARG A 110 4.86 6.00 15.07
C ARG A 110 5.74 7.15 15.50
N CYS A 111 6.70 7.50 14.64
CA CYS A 111 7.70 8.54 14.85
C CYS A 111 7.13 9.94 15.24
N CYS A 112 5.84 10.19 14.98
CA CYS A 112 5.17 11.47 15.28
C CYS A 112 3.95 11.35 16.21
N SER A 113 3.89 10.34 17.09
CA SER A 113 2.88 10.26 18.14
C SER A 113 3.30 11.09 19.36
N SER A 114 3.18 12.42 19.26
CA SER A 114 3.28 13.36 20.37
C SER A 114 2.03 14.21 20.44
#